data_AF-A0AB38AQR8-F1
#
_entry.id   AF-A0AB38AQR8-F1
#
_cell.length_a   1.000
_cell.length_b   1.000
_cell.length_c   1.000
_cell.angle_alpha   90.00
_cell.angle_beta   90.00
_cell.angle_gamma   90.00
#
_symmetry.space_group_name_H-M   'P 1'
#
loop_
_entity.id
_entity.type
_entity.pdbx_description
1 polymer ?
#
loop_
_entity_poly.entity_id
_entity_poly.type
_entity_poly.pdbx_seq_one_letter_code
_entity_poly.pdbx_strand_id
1 'polypeptide(L)'
;MAGEEREGARERSRANGASAMRRGAAGRPRVRLDQPRAPRRTFLPEYDPEAFGRLSEKIARFLGTGRFIVWMTVTIILWVLWNTTAPSSLRFDQYPFIFLTLALSLQASYAAPLILLAQNRQDDRDRVTHEQDRKQNERSIADTEYLTREIAALRLGLGEVATRDWIRSELEDLLRDLELRQPAGAESDERDR
;
A
#
# COMPACT_ATOMS: atom_id res chain seq x y z
N MET A 1 -90.75 -45.10 7.51
CA MET A 1 -90.55 -43.78 6.88
C MET A 1 -90.09 -42.80 7.95
N ALA A 2 -89.11 -41.96 7.63
CA ALA A 2 -88.48 -40.91 8.45
C ALA A 2 -87.44 -41.38 9.49
N GLY A 3 -86.19 -41.58 9.04
CA GLY A 3 -85.07 -41.89 9.95
C GLY A 3 -83.66 -41.63 9.42
N GLU A 4 -83.41 -41.53 8.11
CA GLU A 4 -82.04 -41.56 7.58
C GLU A 4 -81.58 -40.31 6.80
N GLU A 5 -82.42 -39.28 6.61
CA GLU A 5 -82.06 -38.14 5.74
C GLU A 5 -81.41 -36.93 6.46
N ARG A 6 -81.06 -37.01 7.75
CA ARG A 6 -80.54 -35.86 8.51
C ARG A 6 -79.03 -35.83 8.79
N GLU A 7 -78.27 -36.86 8.39
CA GLU A 7 -76.81 -36.88 8.65
C GLU A 7 -75.96 -36.34 7.48
N GLY A 8 -76.41 -36.44 6.22
CA GLY A 8 -75.62 -36.02 5.05
C GLY A 8 -75.48 -34.50 4.82
N ALA A 9 -76.17 -33.67 5.61
CA ALA A 9 -76.19 -32.21 5.45
C ALA A 9 -75.28 -31.46 6.46
N ARG A 10 -74.85 -32.11 7.56
CA ARG A 10 -74.01 -31.47 8.58
C ARG A 10 -72.51 -31.61 8.30
N GLU A 11 -72.12 -32.54 7.43
CA GLU A 11 -70.72 -32.83 7.13
C GLU A 11 -70.13 -31.93 6.02
N ARG A 12 -70.97 -31.44 5.10
CA ARG A 12 -70.54 -30.52 4.03
C ARG A 12 -70.31 -29.07 4.49
N SER A 13 -70.82 -28.70 5.66
CA SER A 13 -70.67 -27.33 6.21
C SER A 13 -69.40 -27.14 7.05
N ARG A 14 -68.67 -28.22 7.40
CA ARG A 14 -67.37 -28.13 8.09
C ARG A 14 -66.17 -28.10 7.15
N ALA A 15 -66.33 -28.54 5.89
CA ALA A 15 -65.24 -28.60 4.92
C ALA A 15 -64.93 -27.25 4.24
N ASN A 16 -65.82 -26.26 4.30
CA ASN A 16 -65.64 -24.97 3.62
C ASN A 16 -65.10 -23.85 4.53
N GLY A 17 -64.81 -24.15 5.81
CA GLY A 17 -64.30 -23.18 6.80
C GLY A 17 -62.80 -23.23 7.08
N ALA A 18 -62.06 -24.20 6.51
CA ALA A 18 -60.66 -24.47 6.87
C ALA A 18 -59.62 -23.89 5.89
N SER A 19 -60.03 -23.10 4.88
CA SER A 19 -59.13 -22.59 3.83
C SER A 19 -58.88 -21.07 3.87
N ALA A 20 -59.34 -20.38 4.93
CA ALA A 20 -59.32 -18.91 4.99
C ALA A 20 -58.51 -18.32 6.16
N MET A 21 -57.54 -19.05 6.72
CA MET A 21 -56.70 -18.50 7.81
C MET A 21 -55.23 -18.89 7.65
N ARG A 22 -54.62 -18.48 6.53
CA ARG A 22 -53.16 -18.51 6.34
C ARG A 22 -52.64 -17.39 5.42
N ARG A 23 -53.25 -16.21 5.51
CA ARG A 23 -52.75 -14.99 4.86
C ARG A 23 -52.70 -13.88 5.89
N GLY A 24 -51.50 -13.41 6.21
CA GLY A 24 -51.34 -12.22 7.07
C GLY A 24 -50.15 -12.22 8.03
N ALA A 25 -49.17 -13.10 7.92
CA ALA A 25 -47.84 -12.77 8.45
C ALA A 25 -47.19 -11.83 7.42
N ALA A 26 -47.46 -10.54 7.55
CA ALA A 26 -46.77 -9.49 6.82
C ALA A 26 -45.27 -9.61 7.13
N GLY A 27 -44.53 -10.25 6.22
CA GLY A 27 -43.08 -10.27 6.26
C GLY A 27 -42.61 -8.83 6.18
N ARG A 28 -42.11 -8.29 7.30
CA ARG A 28 -41.27 -7.10 7.26
C ARG A 28 -40.17 -7.37 6.22
N PRO A 29 -40.02 -6.54 5.18
CA PRO A 29 -38.98 -6.76 4.18
C PRO A 29 -37.64 -6.79 4.91
N ARG A 30 -37.02 -7.98 4.97
CA ARG A 30 -35.68 -8.14 5.51
C ARG A 30 -34.75 -7.34 4.61
N VAL A 31 -34.29 -6.20 5.11
CA VAL A 31 -33.26 -5.40 4.45
C VAL A 31 -32.03 -6.29 4.35
N ARG A 32 -31.78 -6.84 3.15
CA ARG A 32 -30.55 -7.59 2.86
C ARG A 32 -29.39 -6.61 2.98
N LEU A 33 -28.60 -6.76 4.03
CA LEU A 33 -27.37 -6.00 4.30
C LEU A 33 -26.21 -6.36 3.35
N ASP A 34 -26.47 -7.26 2.40
CA ASP A 34 -25.47 -7.90 1.53
C ASP A 34 -25.41 -7.26 0.13
N GLN A 35 -26.12 -6.16 -0.08
CA GLN A 35 -26.00 -5.37 -1.31
C GLN A 35 -25.31 -4.05 -0.97
N PRO A 36 -24.11 -3.77 -1.52
CA PRO A 36 -23.49 -2.46 -1.37
C PRO A 36 -24.47 -1.43 -1.94
N ARG A 37 -24.92 -0.55 -1.06
CA ARG A 37 -25.89 0.51 -1.35
C ARG A 37 -25.30 1.34 -2.48
N ALA A 38 -25.95 1.33 -3.66
CA ALA A 38 -25.51 2.14 -4.79
C ALA A 38 -25.32 3.59 -4.33
N PRO A 39 -24.17 4.22 -4.61
CA PRO A 39 -23.86 5.54 -4.08
C PRO A 39 -24.93 6.50 -4.55
N ARG A 40 -25.63 7.10 -3.57
CA ARG A 40 -26.56 8.18 -3.80
C ARG A 40 -25.77 9.25 -4.53
N ARG A 41 -26.17 9.58 -5.76
CA ARG A 41 -25.50 10.54 -6.64
C ARG A 41 -25.60 11.92 -6.00
N THR A 42 -24.70 12.19 -5.07
CA THR A 42 -24.58 13.45 -4.35
C THR A 42 -23.87 14.41 -5.29
N PHE A 43 -24.45 15.58 -5.55
CA PHE A 43 -23.85 16.67 -6.30
C PHE A 43 -22.74 17.38 -5.48
N LEU A 44 -21.88 16.61 -4.82
CA LEU A 44 -20.64 17.17 -4.28
C LEU A 44 -19.69 17.32 -5.46
N PRO A 45 -19.06 18.49 -5.64
CA PRO A 45 -17.91 18.58 -6.54
C PRO A 45 -16.92 17.51 -6.09
N GLU A 46 -16.70 16.52 -6.94
CA GLU A 46 -15.70 15.48 -6.68
C GLU A 46 -14.35 16.19 -6.74
N TYR A 47 -13.83 16.54 -5.57
CA TYR A 47 -12.48 17.05 -5.42
C TYR A 47 -11.56 15.93 -5.91
N ASP A 48 -11.08 16.04 -7.14
CA ASP A 48 -10.19 15.06 -7.76
C ASP A 48 -8.78 15.21 -7.16
N PRO A 49 -8.39 14.33 -6.22
CA PRO A 49 -7.10 14.41 -5.55
C PRO A 49 -5.93 14.14 -6.54
N GLU A 50 -6.20 13.55 -7.71
CA GLU A 50 -5.20 13.24 -8.73
C GLU A 50 -4.85 14.47 -9.56
N ALA A 51 -5.84 15.32 -9.89
CA ALA A 51 -5.60 16.60 -10.55
C ALA A 51 -4.81 17.57 -9.65
N PHE A 52 -5.19 17.67 -8.38
CA PHE A 52 -4.45 18.47 -7.40
C PHE A 52 -3.05 17.90 -7.17
N GLY A 53 -2.91 16.58 -7.10
CA GLY A 53 -1.62 15.92 -6.94
C GLY A 53 -0.61 16.22 -8.06
N ARG A 54 -1.07 16.20 -9.32
CA ARG A 54 -0.25 16.56 -10.48
C ARG A 54 0.11 18.05 -10.49
N LEU A 55 -0.80 18.92 -10.06
CA LEU A 55 -0.54 20.35 -9.91
C LEU A 55 0.49 20.62 -8.82
N SER A 56 0.33 20.01 -7.64
CA SER A 56 1.26 20.12 -6.52
C SER A 56 2.67 19.64 -6.90
N GLU A 57 2.79 18.57 -7.69
CA GLU A 57 4.11 18.09 -8.12
C GLU A 57 4.82 19.05 -9.09
N LYS A 58 4.06 19.70 -9.99
CA LYS A 58 4.59 20.77 -10.84
C LYS A 58 5.02 21.98 -10.01
N ILE A 59 4.18 22.40 -9.05
CA ILE A 59 4.48 23.52 -8.14
C ILE A 59 5.71 23.20 -7.29
N ALA A 60 5.82 21.99 -6.72
CA ALA A 60 6.95 21.57 -5.91
C ALA A 60 8.27 21.59 -6.70
N ARG A 61 8.29 21.09 -7.93
CA ARG A 61 9.47 21.19 -8.82
C ARG A 61 9.82 22.63 -9.16
N PHE A 62 8.81 23.49 -9.33
CA PHE A 62 9.00 24.89 -9.67
C PHE A 62 9.53 25.72 -8.48
N LEU A 63 8.95 25.55 -7.29
CA LEU A 63 9.36 26.23 -6.05
C LEU A 63 10.71 25.72 -5.51
N GLY A 64 11.01 24.42 -5.68
CA GLY A 64 12.30 23.85 -5.26
C GLY A 64 13.48 24.28 -6.15
N THR A 65 13.22 24.89 -7.30
CA THR A 65 14.27 25.43 -8.18
C THR A 65 14.50 26.91 -7.88
N GLY A 66 15.76 27.35 -7.73
CA GLY A 66 16.11 28.77 -7.53
C GLY A 66 15.62 29.74 -8.63
N ARG A 67 15.12 29.23 -9.75
CA ARG A 67 14.50 29.99 -10.85
C ARG A 67 13.26 30.78 -10.44
N PHE A 68 12.48 30.32 -9.46
CA PHE A 68 11.31 31.07 -8.99
C PHE A 68 11.71 32.41 -8.38
N ILE A 69 12.74 32.40 -7.52
CA ILE A 69 13.25 33.59 -6.84
C ILE A 69 13.77 34.59 -7.89
N VAL A 70 14.54 34.12 -8.86
CA VAL A 70 15.04 34.97 -9.96
C VAL A 70 13.90 35.65 -10.72
N TRP A 71 12.86 34.89 -11.11
CA TRP A 71 11.71 35.45 -11.81
C TRP A 71 10.94 36.49 -10.98
N MET A 72 10.74 36.20 -9.68
CA MET A 72 10.09 37.14 -8.76
C MET A 72 10.89 38.43 -8.61
N THR A 73 12.21 38.34 -8.43
CA THR A 73 13.10 39.51 -8.33
C THR A 73 13.06 40.34 -9.60
N VAL A 74 13.15 39.71 -10.77
CA VAL A 74 13.06 40.41 -12.06
C VAL A 74 11.72 41.13 -12.21
N THR A 75 10.62 40.50 -11.82
CA THR A 75 9.27 41.09 -11.89
C THR A 75 9.17 42.34 -11.00
N ILE A 76 9.69 42.28 -9.77
CA ILE A 76 9.71 43.43 -8.85
C ILE A 76 10.57 44.56 -9.41
N ILE A 77 11.76 44.25 -9.93
CA ILE A 77 12.66 45.24 -10.54
C ILE A 77 11.98 45.91 -11.74
N LEU A 78 11.35 45.13 -12.62
CA LEU A 78 10.62 45.66 -13.78
C LEU A 78 9.46 46.57 -13.35
N TRP A 79 8.71 46.21 -12.32
CA TRP A 79 7.63 47.03 -11.79
C TRP A 79 8.12 48.37 -11.25
N VAL A 80 9.19 48.35 -10.44
CA VAL A 80 9.80 49.56 -9.87
C VAL A 80 10.39 50.43 -10.98
N LEU A 81 11.09 49.83 -11.95
CA LEU A 81 11.69 50.54 -13.08
C LEU A 81 10.62 51.19 -13.95
N TRP A 82 9.54 50.47 -14.26
CA TRP A 82 8.41 51.00 -15.01
C TRP A 82 7.79 52.20 -14.29
N ASN A 83 7.44 52.07 -13.01
CA ASN A 83 6.80 53.17 -12.26
C ASN A 83 7.74 54.36 -11.98
N THR A 84 9.06 54.15 -11.99
CA THR A 84 10.05 55.21 -11.76
C THR A 84 10.41 55.96 -13.05
N THR A 85 10.57 55.23 -14.16
CA THR A 85 11.01 55.80 -15.46
C THR A 85 9.84 56.26 -16.33
N ALA A 86 8.60 55.82 -16.05
CA ALA A 86 7.43 56.25 -16.79
C ALA A 86 7.15 57.76 -16.63
N PRO A 87 6.68 58.43 -17.70
CA PRO A 87 6.17 59.79 -17.65
C PRO A 87 5.06 59.91 -16.59
N SER A 88 4.94 61.08 -15.94
CA SER A 88 3.97 61.32 -14.85
C SER A 88 2.52 61.00 -15.20
N SER A 89 2.17 60.97 -16.49
CA SER A 89 0.84 60.58 -16.99
C SER A 89 0.58 59.06 -17.02
N LEU A 90 1.62 58.22 -16.95
CA LEU A 90 1.54 56.75 -17.03
C LEU A 90 2.04 56.05 -15.75
N ARG A 91 2.43 56.82 -14.73
CA ARG A 91 2.79 56.26 -13.42
C ARG A 91 1.54 55.80 -12.70
N PHE A 92 1.39 54.49 -12.59
CA PHE A 92 0.24 53.88 -11.93
C PHE A 92 0.47 53.75 -10.41
N ASP A 93 1.73 53.59 -9.98
CA ASP A 93 2.12 53.31 -8.61
C ASP A 93 3.35 54.17 -8.20
N GLN A 94 3.11 55.41 -7.76
CA GLN A 94 4.17 56.29 -7.25
C GLN A 94 4.68 55.82 -5.87
N TYR A 95 5.93 56.18 -5.54
CA TYR A 95 6.51 55.96 -4.21
C TYR A 95 5.52 56.44 -3.12
N PRO A 96 5.08 55.57 -2.19
CA PRO A 96 5.73 54.35 -1.68
C PRO A 96 5.32 52.98 -2.29
N PHE A 97 4.82 52.91 -3.53
CA PHE A 97 4.41 51.67 -4.22
C PHE A 97 3.31 50.88 -3.48
N ILE A 98 2.13 51.50 -3.34
CA ILE A 98 1.01 50.91 -2.60
C ILE A 98 0.48 49.64 -3.29
N PHE A 99 0.42 49.61 -4.62
CA PHE A 99 -0.08 48.45 -5.36
C PHE A 99 0.87 47.27 -5.24
N LEU A 100 2.18 47.50 -5.37
CA LEU A 100 3.18 46.47 -5.14
C LEU A 100 3.07 45.88 -3.73
N THR A 101 2.89 46.76 -2.73
CA THR A 101 2.76 46.34 -1.32
C THR A 101 1.49 45.51 -1.09
N LEU A 102 0.35 45.94 -1.65
CA LEU A 102 -0.91 45.20 -1.57
C LEU A 102 -0.85 43.85 -2.29
N ALA A 103 -0.17 43.80 -3.44
CA ALA A 103 0.01 42.55 -4.18
C ALA A 103 0.88 41.56 -3.39
N LEU A 104 1.98 42.02 -2.80
CA LEU A 104 2.87 41.17 -1.99
C LEU A 104 2.20 40.69 -0.70
N SER A 105 1.41 41.52 -0.04
CA SER A 105 0.67 41.10 1.17
C SER A 105 -0.42 40.08 0.85
N LEU A 106 -1.14 40.26 -0.25
CA LEU A 106 -2.10 39.28 -0.76
C LEU A 106 -1.41 37.97 -1.15
N GLN A 107 -0.27 38.05 -1.84
CA GLN A 107 0.53 36.88 -2.22
C GLN A 107 0.90 36.05 -1.00
N ALA A 108 1.39 36.68 0.06
CA ALA A 108 1.74 36.00 1.30
C ALA A 108 0.51 35.37 1.98
N SER A 109 -0.63 36.07 1.98
CA SER A 109 -1.87 35.59 2.59
C SER A 109 -2.44 34.35 1.87
N TYR A 110 -2.37 34.31 0.54
CA TYR A 110 -2.82 33.15 -0.25
C TYR A 110 -1.79 32.00 -0.29
N ALA A 111 -0.50 32.31 -0.13
CA ALA A 111 0.54 31.28 -0.08
C ALA A 111 0.37 30.36 1.13
N ALA A 112 0.04 30.89 2.31
CA ALA A 112 -0.13 30.10 3.54
C ALA A 112 -1.13 28.92 3.41
N PRO A 113 -2.39 29.11 2.98
CA PRO A 113 -3.33 28.01 2.83
C PRO A 113 -2.95 27.02 1.71
N LEU A 114 -2.34 27.50 0.63
CA LEU A 114 -1.80 26.61 -0.41
C LEU A 114 -0.67 25.71 0.13
N ILE A 115 0.23 26.29 0.90
CA ILE A 115 1.34 25.58 1.52
C ILE A 115 0.79 24.55 2.51
N LEU A 116 -0.19 24.91 3.34
CA LEU A 116 -0.84 23.98 4.27
C LEU A 116 -1.51 22.79 3.55
N LEU A 117 -2.18 23.04 2.43
CA LEU A 117 -2.78 21.98 1.61
C LEU A 117 -1.71 21.09 0.96
N ALA A 118 -0.60 21.68 0.51
CA ALA A 118 0.52 20.93 -0.04
C ALA A 118 1.22 20.07 1.03
N GLN A 119 1.36 20.62 2.25
CA GLN A 119 1.95 19.95 3.41
C GLN A 119 1.10 18.78 3.89
N ASN A 120 -0.21 18.96 4.10
CA ASN A 120 -1.10 17.86 4.50
C ASN A 120 -0.98 16.63 3.56
N ARG A 121 -0.85 16.87 2.26
CA ARG A 121 -0.68 15.80 1.26
C ARG A 121 0.74 15.19 1.24
N GLN A 122 1.76 15.95 1.64
CA GLN A 122 3.10 15.39 1.86
C GLN A 122 3.08 14.50 3.10
N ASP A 123 2.52 14.97 4.21
CA ASP A 123 2.40 14.24 5.47
C ASP A 123 1.62 12.92 5.30
N ASP A 124 0.54 12.93 4.52
CA ASP A 124 -0.23 11.71 4.21
C ASP A 124 0.61 10.67 3.43
N ARG A 125 1.42 11.13 2.47
CA ARG A 125 2.32 10.25 1.70
C ARG A 125 3.46 9.71 2.55
N ASP A 126 4.04 10.58 3.38
CA ASP A 126 5.14 10.22 4.27
C ASP A 126 4.65 9.21 5.31
N ARG A 127 3.44 9.38 5.84
CA ARG A 127 2.81 8.40 6.72
C ARG A 127 2.66 7.03 6.08
N VAL A 128 2.13 6.95 4.86
CA VAL A 128 1.96 5.66 4.15
C VAL A 128 3.31 5.01 3.91
N THR A 129 4.31 5.79 3.49
CA THR A 129 5.68 5.31 3.27
C THR A 129 6.28 4.77 4.56
N HIS A 130 6.17 5.49 5.67
CA HIS A 130 6.63 5.04 6.98
C HIS A 130 5.93 3.77 7.48
N GLU A 131 4.62 3.62 7.23
CA GLU A 131 3.88 2.41 7.58
C GLU A 131 4.34 1.20 6.74
N GLN A 132 4.65 1.41 5.46
CA GLN A 132 5.21 0.37 4.59
C GLN A 132 6.62 -0.02 5.00
N ASP A 133 7.49 0.94 5.27
CA ASP A 133 8.87 0.70 5.73
C ASP A 133 8.89 -0.09 7.03
N ARG A 134 8.00 0.23 7.98
CA ARG A 134 7.84 -0.54 9.22
C ARG A 134 7.48 -2.00 8.95
N LYS A 135 6.47 -2.25 8.10
CA LYS A 135 6.07 -3.62 7.74
C LYS A 135 7.17 -4.38 7.02
N GLN A 136 7.93 -3.69 6.17
CA GLN A 136 9.04 -4.30 5.44
C GLN A 136 10.21 -4.64 6.39
N ASN A 137 10.50 -3.76 7.35
CA ASN A 137 11.50 -4.00 8.38
C ASN A 137 11.12 -5.16 9.30
N GLU A 138 9.86 -5.26 9.74
CA GLU A 138 9.36 -6.39 10.51
C GLU A 138 9.54 -7.72 9.76
N ARG A 139 9.22 -7.74 8.46
CA ARG A 139 9.45 -8.92 7.61
C ARG A 139 10.94 -9.24 7.47
N SER A 140 11.78 -8.23 7.24
CA SER A 140 13.22 -8.42 7.12
C SER A 140 13.84 -9.00 8.39
N ILE A 141 13.37 -8.57 9.57
CA ILE A 141 13.81 -9.14 10.85
C ILE A 141 13.38 -10.60 10.94
N ALA A 142 12.12 -10.91 10.64
CA ALA A 142 11.61 -12.28 10.65
C ALA A 142 12.37 -13.21 9.67
N ASP A 143 12.65 -12.73 8.46
CA ASP A 143 13.43 -13.46 7.46
C ASP A 143 14.86 -13.71 7.94
N THR A 144 15.49 -12.72 8.59
CA THR A 144 16.83 -12.85 9.16
C THR A 144 16.86 -13.85 10.31
N GLU A 145 15.85 -13.83 11.19
CA GLU A 145 15.70 -14.80 12.28
C GLU A 145 15.48 -16.22 11.73
N TYR A 146 14.65 -16.36 10.69
CA TYR A 146 14.41 -17.63 10.03
C TYR A 146 15.70 -18.19 9.41
N LEU A 147 16.41 -17.39 8.61
CA LEU A 147 17.69 -17.78 8.02
C LEU A 147 18.73 -18.13 9.08
N THR A 148 18.80 -17.38 10.18
CA THR A 148 19.73 -17.67 11.28
C THR A 148 19.42 -19.02 11.94
N ARG A 149 18.14 -19.32 12.15
CA ARG A 149 17.70 -20.61 12.68
C ARG A 149 18.01 -21.75 11.70
N GLU A 150 17.78 -21.55 10.42
CA GLU A 150 18.06 -22.53 9.38
C GLU A 150 19.57 -22.81 9.26
N ILE A 151 20.41 -21.78 9.30
CA ILE A 151 21.88 -21.92 9.32
C ILE A 151 22.34 -22.66 10.56
N ALA A 152 21.75 -22.39 11.74
CA ALA A 152 22.07 -23.11 12.96
C ALA A 152 21.68 -24.60 12.85
N ALA A 153 20.52 -24.91 12.28
CA ALA A 153 20.09 -26.28 12.03
C ALA A 153 20.99 -27.00 11.02
N LEU A 154 21.33 -26.35 9.89
CA LEU A 154 22.28 -26.85 8.91
C LEU A 154 23.66 -27.11 9.53
N ARG A 155 24.15 -26.21 10.39
CA ARG A 155 25.43 -26.39 11.10
C ARG A 155 25.41 -27.59 12.04
N LEU A 156 24.31 -27.83 12.75
CA LEU A 156 24.17 -29.00 13.62
C LEU A 156 24.14 -30.29 12.79
N GLY A 157 23.33 -30.34 11.73
CA GLY A 157 23.26 -31.51 10.84
C GLY A 157 24.59 -31.80 10.14
N LEU A 158 25.30 -30.78 9.66
CA LEU A 158 26.65 -30.95 9.10
C LEU A 158 27.68 -31.33 10.17
N GLY A 159 27.54 -30.81 11.39
CA GLY A 159 28.41 -31.17 12.52
C GLY A 159 28.32 -32.65 12.88
N GLU A 160 27.15 -33.26 12.77
CA GLU A 160 26.95 -34.70 13.00
C GLU A 160 27.56 -35.55 11.87
N VAL A 161 27.42 -35.14 10.60
CA VAL A 161 27.86 -35.93 9.43
C VAL A 161 29.35 -35.71 9.09
N ALA A 162 29.92 -34.54 9.40
CA ALA A 162 31.31 -34.20 9.13
C ALA A 162 32.20 -34.31 10.38
N THR A 163 31.94 -35.30 11.25
CA THR A 163 32.86 -35.54 12.38
C THR A 163 34.19 -36.05 11.81
N ARG A 164 35.32 -35.52 12.30
CA ARG A 164 36.69 -35.89 11.88
C ARG A 164 36.90 -37.41 11.79
N ASP A 165 36.26 -38.15 12.70
CA ASP A 165 36.38 -39.60 12.77
C ASP A 165 35.63 -40.32 11.63
N TRP A 166 34.51 -39.80 11.14
CA TRP A 166 33.82 -40.33 9.96
C TRP A 166 34.60 -40.06 8.68
N ILE A 167 35.09 -38.83 8.49
CA ILE A 167 35.93 -38.48 7.34
C ILE A 167 37.22 -39.33 7.35
N ARG A 168 37.80 -39.57 8.54
CA ARG A 168 38.97 -40.43 8.70
C ARG A 168 38.64 -41.88 8.36
N SER A 169 37.55 -42.44 8.88
CA SER A 169 37.18 -43.82 8.58
C SER A 169 36.89 -44.03 7.10
N GLU A 170 36.20 -43.08 6.45
CA GLU A 170 35.90 -43.16 5.02
C GLU A 170 37.16 -43.03 4.15
N LEU A 171 38.10 -42.15 4.53
CA LEU A 171 39.40 -42.05 3.86
C LEU A 171 40.23 -43.32 4.04
N GLU A 172 40.23 -43.92 5.23
CA GLU A 172 40.91 -45.19 5.49
C GLU A 172 40.29 -46.34 4.69
N ASP A 173 38.96 -46.41 4.59
CA ASP A 173 38.26 -47.43 3.80
C ASP A 173 38.54 -47.26 2.29
N LEU A 174 38.53 -46.04 1.78
CA LEU A 174 38.89 -45.74 0.38
C LEU A 174 40.37 -46.06 0.08
N LEU A 175 41.29 -45.74 0.99
CA LEU A 175 42.71 -46.11 0.88
C LEU A 175 42.88 -47.63 0.85
N ARG A 176 42.17 -48.34 1.74
CA ARG A 176 42.20 -49.80 1.82
C ARG A 176 41.65 -50.46 0.56
N ASP A 177 40.56 -49.95 -0.03
CA ASP A 177 40.02 -50.45 -1.30
C ASP A 177 41.02 -50.23 -2.46
N LEU A 178 41.74 -49.10 -2.49
CA LEU A 178 42.78 -48.85 -3.49
C LEU A 178 44.00 -49.76 -3.33
N GLU A 179 44.41 -50.05 -2.09
CA GLU A 179 45.51 -50.96 -1.77
C GLU A 179 45.16 -52.41 -2.14
N LEU A 180 43.92 -52.84 -1.88
CA LEU A 180 43.37 -54.13 -2.32
C LEU A 180 43.24 -54.24 -3.84
N ARG A 181 43.01 -53.12 -4.53
CA ARG A 181 42.99 -53.05 -6.00
C ARG A 181 44.35 -52.85 -6.63
N GLN A 182 45.41 -52.66 -5.85
CA GLN A 182 46.78 -52.75 -6.34
C GLN A 182 47.11 -54.25 -6.43
N PRO A 183 47.06 -54.88 -7.62
CA PRO A 183 47.46 -56.27 -7.72
C PRO A 183 48.92 -56.34 -7.31
N ALA A 184 49.23 -57.23 -6.36
CA ALA A 184 50.57 -57.52 -5.86
C ALA A 184 51.53 -57.87 -7.02
N GLY A 185 52.09 -56.83 -7.64
CA GLY A 185 52.77 -56.93 -8.92
C GLY A 185 53.88 -55.90 -8.99
N ALA A 186 54.81 -55.92 -8.04
CA ALA A 186 56.09 -55.24 -8.20
C ALA A 186 57.19 -55.70 -7.22
N GLU A 187 57.19 -56.92 -6.66
CA GLU A 187 58.41 -57.48 -6.05
C GLU A 187 58.59 -58.94 -6.47
N SER A 188 58.63 -59.11 -7.77
CA SER A 188 59.52 -60.08 -8.40
C SER A 188 60.96 -59.58 -8.28
N ASP A 189 61.87 -60.50 -7.97
CA ASP A 189 63.28 -60.44 -8.39
C ASP A 189 64.25 -59.64 -7.50
N GLU A 190 64.51 -60.12 -6.28
CA GLU A 190 65.84 -59.99 -5.65
C GLU A 190 66.15 -61.34 -4.96
N ARG A 191 66.24 -62.43 -5.74
CA ARG A 191 67.49 -63.02 -6.25
C ARG A 191 68.55 -63.25 -5.19
N ASP A 192 68.82 -64.53 -4.99
CA ASP A 192 70.16 -65.12 -4.95
C ASP A 192 71.28 -64.23 -4.39
N ARG A 193 71.70 -64.52 -3.16
CA ARG A 193 73.09 -64.93 -2.83
C ARG A 193 73.28 -65.17 -1.33
#